data_AF-A0A817T8E5-F1
#
_entry.id   AF-A0A817T8E5-F1
#
_cell.length_a   1.000
_cell.length_b   1.000
_cell.length_c   1.000
_cell.angle_alpha   90.00
_cell.angle_beta   90.00
_cell.angle_gamma   90.00
#
_symmetry.space_group_name_H-M   'P 1'
#
loop_
_entity.id
_entity.type
_entity.pdbx_description
1 polymer ?
#
loop_
_entity_poly.entity_id
_entity_poly.type
_entity_poly.pdbx_seq_one_letter_code
_entity_poly.pdbx_strand_id
1 'polypeptide(L)'
;MEQPRNIGLVFAVGAIVNEIKDRELIKQMQKNNYKVFKLPQPNRSVYTTFPFKNILSIFIAIMRVPYRVGDYIRKNKLEAHPFLEIYKPPLIHYIVPLSNFDAYNVPEINNE
;
A
#
# COMPACT_ATOMS: atom_id res chain seq x y z
N MET A 1 -17.01 -27.40 -11.42
CA MET A 1 -16.21 -27.03 -10.24
C MET A 1 -15.08 -26.16 -10.73
N GLU A 2 -15.24 -24.84 -10.68
CA GLU A 2 -14.15 -23.91 -11.00
C GLU A 2 -13.10 -24.02 -9.90
N GLN A 3 -11.85 -24.29 -10.28
CA GLN A 3 -10.73 -24.25 -9.35
C GLN A 3 -10.59 -22.81 -8.83
N PRO A 4 -10.29 -22.60 -7.53
CA PRO A 4 -10.07 -21.27 -7.01
C PRO A 4 -8.90 -20.64 -7.78
N ARG A 5 -9.16 -19.48 -8.41
CA ARG A 5 -8.08 -18.66 -9.00
C ARG A 5 -7.06 -18.42 -7.91
N ASN A 6 -5.85 -18.92 -8.12
CA ASN A 6 -4.70 -18.64 -7.27
C ASN A 6 -4.31 -17.18 -7.52
N ILE A 7 -5.00 -16.26 -6.85
CA ILE A 7 -4.68 -14.83 -6.91
C ILE A 7 -3.45 -14.67 -6.03
N GLY A 8 -2.27 -14.84 -6.62
CA GLY A 8 -1.01 -14.43 -5.98
C GLY A 8 -1.15 -12.97 -5.56
N LEU A 9 -0.98 -12.69 -4.27
CA LEU A 9 -0.94 -11.31 -3.80
C LEU A 9 0.35 -10.68 -4.33
N VAL A 10 0.23 -9.78 -5.29
CA VAL A 10 1.36 -8.98 -5.78
C VAL A 10 1.53 -7.78 -4.86
N PHE A 11 2.72 -7.60 -4.31
CA PHE A 11 3.03 -6.46 -3.44
C PHE A 11 4.35 -5.81 -3.85
N ALA A 12 4.41 -4.50 -3.69
CA ALA A 12 5.63 -3.72 -3.83
C ALA A 12 6.01 -3.14 -2.46
N VAL A 13 7.31 -3.13 -2.16
CA VAL A 13 7.85 -2.59 -0.91
C VAL A 13 8.89 -1.53 -1.24
N GLY A 14 8.91 -0.46 -0.45
CA GLY A 14 9.86 0.63 -0.62
C GLY A 14 9.81 1.61 0.56
N ALA A 15 10.39 2.78 0.33
CA ALA A 15 10.42 3.87 1.31
C ALA A 15 9.81 5.14 0.69
N ILE A 16 9.06 5.88 1.50
CA ILE A 16 8.63 7.24 1.13
C ILE A 16 9.80 8.18 1.41
N VAL A 17 10.29 8.84 0.38
CA VAL A 17 11.49 9.68 0.41
C VAL A 17 11.19 11.11 -0.05
N ASN A 18 12.00 12.05 0.41
CA ASN A 18 12.04 13.41 -0.11
C ASN A 18 13.10 13.53 -1.22
N GLU A 19 12.68 13.95 -2.42
CA GLU A 19 13.54 14.04 -3.62
C GLU A 19 14.82 14.89 -3.42
N ILE A 20 14.80 15.87 -2.51
CA ILE A 20 15.92 16.79 -2.28
C ILE A 20 16.77 16.32 -1.10
N LYS A 21 16.14 16.00 0.03
CA LYS A 21 16.84 15.67 1.28
C LYS A 21 17.45 14.26 1.26
N ASP A 22 16.82 13.33 0.56
CA ASP A 22 17.16 11.91 0.62
C ASP A 22 17.89 11.41 -0.65
N ARG A 23 18.58 12.31 -1.37
CA ARG A 23 19.27 11.98 -2.63
C ARG A 23 20.23 10.81 -2.52
N GLU A 24 21.00 10.74 -1.43
CA GLU A 24 21.95 9.64 -1.23
C GLU A 24 21.25 8.32 -0.93
N LEU A 25 20.14 8.34 -0.18
CA LEU A 25 19.29 7.16 0.03
C LEU A 25 18.68 6.68 -1.29
N ILE A 26 18.17 7.59 -2.12
CA ILE A 26 17.62 7.26 -3.44
C ILE A 26 18.68 6.56 -4.30
N LYS A 27 19.91 7.09 -4.37
CA LYS A 27 21.02 6.45 -5.10
C LYS A 27 21.36 5.07 -4.58
N GLN A 28 21.40 4.89 -3.25
CA GLN A 28 21.66 3.59 -2.63
C GLN A 28 20.55 2.57 -2.94
N MET A 29 19.28 2.99 -2.88
CA MET A 29 18.15 2.13 -3.24
C MET A 29 18.18 1.73 -4.72
N GLN A 30 18.47 2.67 -5.62
CA GLN A 30 18.62 2.38 -7.05
C GLN A 30 19.77 1.38 -7.33
N LYS A 31 20.90 1.50 -6.60
CA LYS A 31 22.00 0.52 -6.66
C LYS A 31 21.55 -0.89 -6.24
N ASN A 32 20.56 -0.97 -5.35
CA ASN A 32 19.93 -2.21 -4.91
C ASN A 32 18.69 -2.61 -5.74
N ASN A 33 18.60 -2.14 -7.00
CA ASN A 33 17.53 -2.46 -7.96
C ASN A 33 16.12 -1.95 -7.60
N TYR A 34 15.99 -1.04 -6.64
CA TYR A 34 14.71 -0.34 -6.43
C TYR A 34 14.48 0.68 -7.55
N LYS A 35 13.22 0.87 -7.93
CA LYS A 35 12.81 1.90 -8.89
C LYS A 35 12.13 3.06 -8.17
N VAL A 36 12.35 4.26 -8.70
CA VAL A 36 11.67 5.46 -8.19
C VAL A 36 10.28 5.49 -8.78
N PHE A 37 9.29 5.59 -7.90
CA PHE A 37 7.89 5.72 -8.27
C PHE A 37 7.29 6.94 -7.57
N LYS A 38 6.54 7.76 -8.31
CA LYS A 38 5.87 8.92 -7.76
C LYS A 38 4.41 8.58 -7.55
N LEU A 39 4.00 8.52 -6.28
CA LEU A 39 2.60 8.31 -5.93
C LEU A 39 1.74 9.46 -6.51
N PRO A 40 0.62 9.14 -7.17
CA PRO A 40 -0.28 10.17 -7.67
C PRO A 40 -0.98 10.86 -6.50
N GLN A 41 -1.44 12.09 -6.73
CA GLN A 41 -2.24 12.82 -5.75
C GLN A 41 -3.59 12.09 -5.55
N PRO A 42 -3.94 11.68 -4.33
CA PRO A 42 -5.23 11.03 -4.09
C PRO A 42 -6.39 12.02 -4.21
N ASN A 43 -7.34 11.72 -5.09
CA ASN A 43 -8.59 12.48 -5.22
C ASN A 43 -9.61 12.05 -4.15
N ARG A 44 -9.85 10.74 -4.03
CA ARG A 44 -10.71 10.13 -3.01
C ARG A 44 -10.11 8.80 -2.57
N SER A 45 -10.06 8.57 -1.27
CA SER A 45 -9.54 7.32 -0.70
C SER A 45 -10.28 6.96 0.60
N VAL A 46 -10.31 5.67 0.90
CA VAL A 46 -10.56 5.20 2.27
C VAL A 46 -9.25 5.35 3.04
N TYR A 47 -9.31 6.08 4.13
CA TYR A 47 -8.16 6.33 4.99
C TYR A 47 -8.45 5.83 6.40
N THR A 48 -7.50 5.10 6.99
CA THR A 48 -7.54 4.73 8.40
C THR A 48 -6.14 4.64 8.97
N THR A 49 -6.05 4.56 10.29
CA THR A 49 -4.78 4.41 10.99
C THR A 49 -4.86 3.30 12.02
N PHE A 50 -3.71 2.72 12.35
CA PHE A 50 -3.57 1.75 13.43
C PHE A 50 -2.36 2.09 14.30
N PRO A 51 -2.38 1.86 15.63
CA PRO A 51 -1.21 2.09 16.47
C PRO A 51 0.01 1.29 16.02
N PHE A 52 1.17 1.95 15.90
CA PHE A 52 2.46 1.33 15.63
C PHE A 52 3.38 1.52 16.85
N LYS A 53 3.32 0.56 17.78
CA LYS A 53 4.07 0.61 19.05
C LYS A 53 5.17 -0.43 19.14
N ASN A 54 4.91 -1.63 18.64
CA ASN A 54 5.82 -2.77 18.71
C ASN A 54 5.48 -3.80 17.61
N ILE A 55 6.25 -4.88 17.53
CA ILE A 55 6.03 -5.95 16.56
C ILE A 55 4.63 -6.58 16.71
N LEU A 56 4.13 -6.73 17.94
CA LEU A 56 2.78 -7.25 18.17
C LEU A 56 1.70 -6.35 17.54
N SER A 57 1.88 -5.03 17.59
CA SER A 57 0.95 -4.10 16.94
C SER A 57 0.90 -4.27 15.43
N ILE A 58 2.02 -4.61 14.77
CA ILE A 58 2.05 -4.91 13.33
C ILE A 58 1.24 -6.18 13.03
N PHE A 59 1.44 -7.27 13.78
CA PHE A 59 0.69 -8.51 13.58
C PHE A 59 -0.83 -8.30 13.73
N ILE A 60 -1.25 -7.55 14.76
CA ILE A 60 -2.67 -7.22 14.94
C ILE A 60 -3.18 -6.38 13.76
N ALA A 61 -2.38 -5.44 13.27
CA ALA A 61 -2.77 -4.58 12.17
C ALA A 61 -3.00 -5.38 10.87
N ILE A 62 -2.07 -6.27 10.51
CA ILE A 62 -2.17 -7.17 9.35
C ILE A 62 -3.41 -8.07 9.44
N MET A 63 -3.72 -8.59 10.63
CA MET A 63 -4.88 -9.49 10.81
C MET A 63 -6.22 -8.76 10.95
N ARG A 64 -6.26 -7.46 11.23
CA ARG A 64 -7.51 -6.75 11.55
C ARG A 64 -7.88 -5.67 10.56
N VAL A 65 -6.91 -4.86 10.13
CA VAL A 65 -7.19 -3.67 9.34
C VAL A 65 -7.69 -4.02 7.94
N PRO A 66 -7.05 -4.92 7.17
CA PRO A 66 -7.55 -5.29 5.84
C PRO A 66 -8.98 -5.83 5.88
N TYR A 67 -9.33 -6.66 6.87
CA TYR A 67 -10.70 -7.17 7.03
C TYR A 67 -11.71 -6.06 7.34
N ARG A 68 -11.37 -5.13 8.25
CA ARG A 68 -12.27 -4.03 8.63
C ARG A 68 -12.48 -3.06 7.47
N VAL A 69 -11.42 -2.76 6.72
CA VAL A 69 -11.48 -1.89 5.54
C VAL A 69 -12.24 -2.60 4.41
N GLY A 70 -12.00 -3.88 4.16
CA GLY A 70 -12.74 -4.68 3.18
C GLY A 70 -14.24 -4.78 3.50
N ASP A 71 -14.61 -4.92 4.77
CA ASP A 71 -15.99 -4.86 5.23
C ASP A 71 -16.63 -3.50 4.97
N TYR A 72 -15.91 -2.40 5.21
CA TYR A 72 -16.38 -1.06 4.93
C TYR A 72 -16.59 -0.84 3.43
N ILE A 73 -15.61 -1.20 2.60
CA ILE A 73 -15.68 -1.10 1.14
C ILE A 73 -16.91 -1.86 0.61
N ARG A 74 -17.08 -3.12 1.05
CA ARG A 74 -18.18 -3.99 0.64
C ARG A 74 -19.54 -3.42 1.04
N LYS A 75 -19.71 -2.98 2.29
CA LYS A 75 -20.99 -2.45 2.79
C LYS A 75 -21.43 -1.18 2.06
N ASN A 76 -20.46 -0.36 1.64
CA ASN A 76 -20.71 0.89 0.94
C ASN A 76 -20.70 0.74 -0.59
N LYS A 77 -20.57 -0.50 -1.12
CA LYS A 77 -20.48 -0.80 -2.57
C LYS A 77 -19.41 0.03 -3.27
N LEU A 78 -18.27 0.21 -2.61
CA LEU A 78 -17.12 0.93 -3.14
C LEU A 78 -16.22 -0.04 -3.91
N GLU A 79 -15.52 0.47 -4.91
CA GLU A 79 -14.36 -0.18 -5.51
C GLU A 79 -13.11 0.57 -5.03
N ALA A 80 -12.20 -0.15 -4.37
CA ALA A 80 -11.02 0.46 -3.78
C ALA A 80 -9.81 -0.48 -3.85
N HIS A 81 -8.78 -0.04 -4.56
CA HIS A 81 -7.50 -0.73 -4.72
C HIS A 81 -6.45 0.25 -5.27
N PRO A 82 -5.14 -0.04 -5.19
CA PRO A 82 -4.50 -1.05 -4.33
C PRO A 82 -4.51 -0.64 -2.85
N PHE A 83 -4.10 -1.56 -1.97
CA PHE A 83 -4.03 -1.32 -0.52
C PHE A 83 -2.63 -0.78 -0.16
N LEU A 84 -2.54 0.48 0.26
CA LEU A 84 -1.27 1.10 0.63
C LEU A 84 -1.11 1.14 2.16
N GLU A 85 0.01 0.62 2.64
CA GLU A 85 0.40 0.62 4.07
C GLU A 85 1.68 1.45 4.27
N ILE A 86 1.60 2.49 5.10
CA ILE A 86 2.74 3.36 5.41
C ILE A 86 3.05 3.27 6.89
N TYR A 87 4.21 2.69 7.21
CA TYR A 87 4.68 2.49 8.57
C TYR A 87 5.43 3.74 9.04
N LYS A 88 4.79 4.58 9.86
CA LYS A 88 5.36 5.83 10.38
C LYS A 88 5.02 6.00 11.86
N PRO A 89 5.89 5.60 12.80
CA PRO A 89 5.63 5.71 14.22
C PRO A 89 5.11 7.11 14.60
N PRO A 90 4.06 7.21 15.44
CA PRO A 90 3.46 6.12 16.23
C PRO A 90 2.30 5.38 15.53
N LEU A 91 2.14 5.52 14.21
CA LEU A 91 0.99 4.99 13.47
C LEU A 91 1.40 4.15 12.24
N ILE A 92 0.51 3.27 11.84
CA ILE A 92 0.46 2.69 10.49
C ILE A 92 -0.68 3.40 9.78
N HIS A 93 -0.40 4.00 8.62
CA HIS A 93 -1.40 4.65 7.80
C HIS A 93 -1.83 3.71 6.69
N TYR A 94 -3.14 3.59 6.50
CA TYR A 94 -3.75 2.77 5.48
C TYR A 94 -4.51 3.66 4.52
N ILE A 95 -4.18 3.57 3.24
CA ILE A 95 -4.80 4.35 2.18
C ILE A 95 -5.26 3.38 1.10
N VAL A 96 -6.53 3.44 0.76
CA VAL A 96 -7.11 2.66 -0.35
C VAL A 96 -7.78 3.63 -1.31
N PRO A 97 -7.17 3.94 -2.46
CA PRO A 97 -7.75 4.84 -3.46
C PRO A 97 -9.12 4.33 -3.92
N LEU A 98 -10.06 5.25 -4.15
CA LEU A 98 -11.41 4.98 -4.67
C LEU A 98 -11.54 5.28 -6.17
N SER A 99 -10.47 5.76 -6.79
CA SER A 99 -10.44 6.18 -8.19
C SER A 99 -9.00 6.22 -8.69
N ASN A 100 -8.83 6.14 -10.01
CA ASN A 100 -7.52 6.25 -10.67
C ASN A 100 -6.53 5.17 -10.21
N PHE A 101 -7.02 3.92 -10.12
CA PHE A 101 -6.30 2.79 -9.56
C PHE A 101 -5.00 2.49 -10.32
N ASP A 102 -5.03 2.60 -11.65
CA ASP A 102 -3.89 2.32 -12.52
C ASP A 102 -2.69 3.20 -12.23
N ALA A 103 -2.93 4.44 -11.79
CA ALA A 103 -1.85 5.37 -11.44
C ALA A 103 -1.12 4.98 -10.14
N TYR A 104 -1.66 4.05 -9.35
CA TYR A 104 -1.02 3.50 -8.16
C TYR A 104 -0.33 2.16 -8.42
N ASN A 105 -0.57 1.54 -9.58
CA ASN A 105 0.08 0.29 -9.94
C ASN A 105 1.53 0.56 -10.31
N VAL A 106 2.44 -0.19 -9.70
CA VAL A 106 3.85 -0.16 -10.11
C VAL A 106 3.98 -0.95 -11.43
N PRO A 107 4.86 -0.54 -12.36
CA PRO A 107 5.00 -1.17 -13.67
C PRO A 107 5.22 -2.69 -13.64
N GLU A 108 5.75 -3.21 -12.53
CA GLU A 108 6.04 -4.61 -12.29
C GLU A 108 4.78 -5.47 -12.15
N ILE A 109 3.63 -4.89 -11.81
CA ILE A 109 2.37 -5.64 -11.58
C ILE A 109 1.76 -6.14 -12.90
N ASN A 110 2.02 -5.47 -14.03
CA ASN A 110 1.38 -5.77 -15.31
C ASN A 110 2.19 -6.72 -16.21
N ASN A 111 3.25 -7.35 -15.69
CA ASN A 111 4.17 -8.21 -16.45
C ASN A 111 4.03 -9.72 -16.14
N GLU A 112 2.92 -10.16 -15.56
CA GLU A 112 2.55 -11.59 -15.44
C GLU A 112 1.32 -11.92 -16.29
#